data_AF-A0AAV6A0J7-F1
#
_entry.id   AF-A0AAV6A0J7-F1
#
_cell.length_a   1.000
_cell.length_b   1.000
_cell.length_c   1.000
_cell.angle_alpha   90.00
_cell.angle_beta   90.00
_cell.angle_gamma   90.00
#
_symmetry.space_group_name_H-M   'P 1'
#
loop_
_entity.id
_entity.type
_entity.pdbx_description
1 polymer ?
#
loop_
_entity_poly.entity_id
_entity_poly.type
_entity_poly.pdbx_seq_one_letter_code
_entity_poly.pdbx_strand_id
1 'polypeptide(L)' 'VSPPTFAVKVNWTGKLHFSFERYLINSLRHAAGFAGSPVRLLVRRAPAKRKGSGGVRSGSRETRRRP' A
#
# COMPACT_ATOMS: atom_id res chain seq x y z
N VAL A 1 -17.45 -20.65 -2.50
CA VAL A 1 -16.60 -19.62 -3.14
C VAL A 1 -16.49 -18.44 -2.17
N SER A 2 -15.28 -18.13 -1.71
CA SER A 2 -15.04 -17.06 -0.74
C SER A 2 -15.44 -15.71 -1.34
N PRO A 3 -16.08 -14.79 -0.58
CA PRO A 3 -16.58 -13.54 -1.11
C PRO A 3 -15.50 -12.75 -1.85
N PRO A 4 -15.80 -12.17 -3.03
CA PRO A 4 -14.84 -11.41 -3.82
C PRO A 4 -14.28 -10.25 -2.98
N THR A 5 -12.95 -10.22 -2.88
CA THR A 5 -12.22 -9.32 -1.98
C THR A 5 -11.30 -8.41 -2.78
N PHE A 6 -11.48 -7.10 -2.65
CA PHE A 6 -10.71 -6.08 -3.35
C PHE A 6 -9.78 -5.35 -2.38
N ALA A 7 -8.50 -5.22 -2.73
CA ALA A 7 -7.56 -4.45 -1.94
C ALA A 7 -7.39 -3.04 -2.55
N VAL A 8 -7.67 -2.00 -1.78
CA VAL A 8 -7.48 -0.60 -2.18
C VAL A 8 -6.37 0.02 -1.34
N LYS A 9 -5.35 0.53 -2.03
CA LYS A 9 -4.24 1.21 -1.39
C LYS A 9 -4.57 2.70 -1.26
N VAL A 10 -4.67 3.19 -0.04
CA VAL A 10 -4.95 4.61 0.24
C VAL A 10 -3.74 5.28 0.88
N ASN A 11 -3.61 6.58 0.60
CA ASN A 11 -2.54 7.41 1.17
C ASN A 11 -2.77 7.70 2.66
N TRP A 12 -4.04 7.74 3.10
CA TRP A 12 -4.41 8.00 4.50
C TRP A 12 -5.55 7.07 4.94
N THR A 13 -5.26 6.13 5.84
CA THR A 13 -6.25 5.13 6.30
C THR A 13 -7.19 5.64 7.39
N GLY A 14 -6.85 6.73 8.09
CA GLY A 14 -7.67 7.28 9.18
C GLY A 14 -8.81 8.22 8.76
N LYS A 15 -9.08 8.40 7.47
CA LYS A 15 -10.07 9.37 6.95
C LYS A 15 -11.11 8.77 6.00
N LEU A 16 -11.11 7.46 5.77
CA LEU A 16 -12.13 6.87 4.92
C LEU A 16 -13.44 6.81 5.70
N HIS A 17 -14.36 7.72 5.38
CA HIS A 17 -15.69 7.70 5.98
C HIS A 17 -16.47 6.49 5.45
N PHE A 18 -17.31 5.89 6.30
CA PHE A 18 -18.08 4.68 5.96
C PHE A 18 -18.90 4.83 4.67
N SER A 19 -19.41 6.04 4.39
CA SER A 19 -20.18 6.33 3.18
C SER A 19 -19.35 6.14 1.91
N PHE A 20 -18.09 6.55 1.94
CA PHE A 20 -17.20 6.45 0.78
C PHE A 20 -16.76 5.00 0.55
N GLU A 21 -16.49 4.26 1.63
CA GLU A 21 -16.25 2.82 1.57
C GLU A 21 -17.45 2.07 0.95
N ARG A 22 -18.68 2.39 1.38
CA ARG A 22 -19.90 1.77 0.84
C ARG A 22 -20.17 2.16 -0.61
N TYR A 23 -19.88 3.41 -0.97
CA TYR A 23 -19.94 3.87 -2.35
C TYR A 23 -18.98 3.08 -3.26
N LEU A 24 -17.73 2.90 -2.85
CA LEU A 24 -16.75 2.09 -3.58
C LEU A 24 -17.19 0.63 -3.74
N ILE A 25 -17.71 0.02 -2.68
CA ILE A 25 -18.23 -1.35 -2.72
C ILE A 25 -19.39 -1.46 -3.72
N ASN A 26 -20.35 -0.53 -3.69
CA ASN A 26 -21.47 -0.53 -4.61
C ASN A 26 -21.02 -0.27 -6.05
N SER A 27 -20.09 0.65 -6.27
CA SER A 27 -19.50 0.89 -7.60
C SER A 27 -18.82 -0.36 -8.16
N LEU A 28 -18.06 -1.09 -7.33
CA LEU A 28 -17.43 -2.36 -7.72
C LEU A 28 -18.48 -3.43 -8.03
N ARG A 29 -19.58 -3.49 -7.28
CA ARG A 29 -20.70 -4.40 -7.57
C ARG A 29 -21.33 -4.12 -8.93
N HIS A 30 -21.56 -2.86 -9.27
CA HIS A 30 -22.15 -2.47 -10.56
C HIS A 30 -21.17 -2.70 -11.72
N ALA A 31 -19.89 -2.32 -11.56
CA ALA A 31 -18.90 -2.41 -12.62
C ALA A 31 -18.48 -3.86 -12.94
N ALA A 32 -18.39 -4.72 -11.93
CA ALA A 32 -17.94 -6.11 -12.08
C ALA A 32 -19.06 -7.16 -11.99
N GLY A 33 -20.33 -6.73 -11.88
CA GLY A 33 -21.50 -7.61 -11.94
C GLY A 33 -21.79 -8.42 -10.66
N PHE A 34 -21.29 -8.01 -9.50
CA PHE A 34 -21.48 -8.73 -8.21
C PHE A 34 -22.78 -8.38 -7.48
N ALA A 35 -23.89 -8.21 -8.19
CA ALA A 35 -25.16 -7.70 -7.63
C ALA A 35 -25.74 -8.54 -6.46
N GLY A 36 -25.43 -9.85 -6.39
CA GLY A 36 -25.91 -10.76 -5.34
C GLY A 36 -24.85 -11.24 -4.34
N SER A 37 -23.59 -10.83 -4.49
CA SER A 37 -22.49 -11.33 -3.65
C SER A 37 -22.02 -10.29 -2.63
N PRO A 38 -21.76 -10.68 -1.37
CA PRO A 38 -21.08 -9.81 -0.43
C PRO A 38 -19.66 -9.52 -0.95
N VAL A 39 -19.36 -8.24 -1.22
CA VAL A 39 -18.05 -7.78 -1.69
C VAL A 39 -17.27 -7.22 -0.49
N ARG A 40 -16.03 -7.69 -0.30
CA ARG A 40 -15.16 -7.24 0.80
C ARG A 40 -14.15 -6.22 0.27
N LEU A 41 -13.98 -5.10 0.98
CA LEU A 41 -12.96 -4.10 0.68
C LEU A 41 -11.87 -4.13 1.75
N LEU A 42 -10.62 -4.32 1.33
CA LEU A 42 -9.43 -4.29 2.18
C LEU A 42 -8.68 -2.99 1.94
N VAL A 43 -8.82 -2.03 2.84
CA VAL A 43 -8.13 -0.74 2.77
C VAL A 43 -6.75 -0.88 3.40
N ARG A 44 -5.70 -0.74 2.58
CA ARG A 44 -4.31 -0.83 3.04
C ARG A 44 -3.61 0.52 2.96
N ARG A 45 -2.87 0.89 4.01
CA ARG A 45 -2.02 2.08 4.00
C ARG A 45 -0.83 1.84 3.08
N ALA A 46 -0.51 2.81 2.22
CA ALA A 46 0.76 2.78 1.51
C ALA A 46 1.92 2.84 2.52
N PRO A 47 2.94 1.96 2.41
CA PRO A 47 4.14 2.10 3.23
C PRO A 47 4.77 3.46 2.92
N ALA A 48 5.07 4.23 3.95
CA ALA A 48 5.80 5.49 3.80
C ALA A 48 7.09 5.18 3.02
N LYS A 49 7.33 5.93 1.94
CA LYS A 49 8.51 5.77 1.09
C LYS A 49 9.73 5.90 2.00
N ARG A 50 10.41 4.78 2.30
CA ARG A 50 11.67 4.80 3.05
C ARG A 50 12.63 5.66 2.23
N LYS A 51 12.96 6.87 2.70
CA LYS A 51 14.14 7.60 2.21
C LYS A 51 15.31 6.67 2.46
N GLY A 52 15.98 6.23 1.40
CA GLY A 52 17.16 5.39 1.51
C GLY A 52 18.16 6.08 2.41
N SER A 53 18.53 5.43 3.51
CA SER A 53 19.72 5.76 4.27
C SER A 53 20.91 5.53 3.32
N GLY A 54 21.40 6.59 2.70
CA GLY A 54 22.67 6.59 1.99
C GLY A 54 23.75 6.20 2.99
N GLY A 55 24.23 4.97 2.90
CA GLY A 55 25.36 4.51 3.70
C GLY A 55 26.59 5.29 3.30
N VAL A 56 27.06 6.17 4.19
CA VAL A 56 28.39 6.75 4.11
C VAL A 56 29.39 5.60 4.26
N ARG A 57 29.93 5.12 3.14
CA ARG A 57 31.11 4.25 3.14
C ARG A 57 32.35 5.15 3.23
N SER A 58 32.71 5.56 4.45
CA SER A 58 34.05 6.05 4.73
C SER A 58 34.99 4.84 4.83
N GLY A 59 35.47 4.40 3.66
CA GLY A 59 36.55 3.42 3.56
C GLY A 59 37.88 4.08 3.87
N SER A 60 38.24 4.17 5.15
CA SER A 60 39.62 4.38 5.57
C SER A 60 40.44 3.14 5.22
N ARG A 61 41.39 3.23 4.27
CA ARG A 61 42.63 2.42 4.15
C ARG A 61 43.34 2.74 2.83
N GLU A 62 44.10 3.84 2.80
CA GLU A 62 45.26 3.94 1.90
C GLU A 62 46.49 3.48 2.70
N THR A 63 47.37 2.80 1.99
CA THR A 63 48.23 1.73 2.46
C THR A 63 49.56 2.18 3.04
N ARG A 64 50.12 1.28 3.86
CA ARG A 64 51.50 1.29 4.34
C ARG A 64 52.51 1.37 3.19
N ARG A 65 53.55 2.19 3.42
CA ARG A 65 55.01 1.93 3.26
C ARG A 65 55.74 2.28 1.94
N ARG A 66 56.86 3.03 2.16
CA ARG A 66 58.17 3.11 1.46
C ARG A 66 58.31 4.17 0.36
N PRO A 67 59.53 4.70 0.07
CA PRO A 67 60.82 4.01 -0.11
C PRO A 67 61.58 3.64 1.17
#